data_AF-A0A8S3FZM9-F1
#
_entry.id   AF-A0A8S3FZM9-F1
#
_cell.length_a   1.000
_cell.length_b   1.000
_cell.length_c   1.000
_cell.angle_alpha   90.00
_cell.angle_beta   90.00
_cell.angle_gamma   90.00
#
_symmetry.space_group_name_H-M   'P 1'
#
loop_
_entity.id
_entity.type
_entity.pdbx_description
1 polymer ?
#
loop_
_entity_poly.entity_id
_entity_poly.type
_entity_poly.pdbx_seq_one_letter_code
_entity_poly.pdbx_strand_id
1 'polypeptide(L)'
;MKKTDIVNDYLEKGRVLLTTGQLADALTNFHSAIDADPQSYLAYFRRATVYLAMGKSKSAVSDLSKVIELKPDFTGSRVQRGNVFLKQGDFNEAKIDFQTVLQSDSSNSEAHNLLDLTIRMSQKMQQAENSFRNKDHTNAAEIFSEIIE
;
A
#
# COMPACT_ATOMS: atom_id res chain seq x y z
N MET A 1 18.37 4.95 28.72
CA MET A 1 17.16 5.27 27.94
C MET A 1 16.42 3.96 27.69
N LYS A 2 15.11 3.86 27.93
CA LYS A 2 14.40 2.59 27.72
C LYS A 2 14.35 2.29 26.21
N LYS A 3 14.28 1.00 25.82
CA LYS A 3 14.17 0.58 24.40
C LYS A 3 13.09 1.38 23.66
N THR A 4 11.94 1.59 24.30
CA THR A 4 10.81 2.38 23.80
C THR A 4 11.15 3.84 23.53
N ASP A 5 11.97 4.47 24.37
CA ASP A 5 12.36 5.88 24.23
C ASP A 5 13.26 6.09 22.99
N ILE A 6 14.17 5.13 22.72
CA ILE A 6 15.04 5.14 21.53
C ILE A 6 14.22 5.03 20.25
N VAL A 7 13.26 4.10 20.22
CA VAL A 7 12.38 3.91 19.05
C VAL A 7 11.57 5.18 18.78
N ASN A 8 10.99 5.78 19.82
CA ASN A 8 10.16 6.98 19.69
C ASN A 8 10.97 8.17 19.17
N ASP A 9 12.21 8.36 19.61
CA ASP A 9 13.10 9.42 19.12
C ASP A 9 13.36 9.27 17.61
N TYR A 10 13.72 8.08 17.15
CA TYR A 10 13.90 7.81 15.72
C TYR A 10 12.60 7.98 14.92
N LEU A 11 11.46 7.55 15.46
CA LEU A 11 10.16 7.72 14.80
C LEU A 11 9.80 9.20 14.62
N GLU A 12 10.02 10.03 15.64
CA GLU A 12 9.72 11.45 15.55
C GLU A 12 10.67 12.20 14.62
N LYS A 13 11.98 11.92 14.70
CA LYS A 13 12.96 12.48 13.76
C LYS A 13 12.63 12.11 12.32
N GLY A 14 12.40 10.81 12.07
CA GLY A 14 12.02 10.32 10.73
C GLY A 14 10.74 10.96 10.23
N ARG A 15 9.74 11.17 11.10
CA ARG A 15 8.48 11.84 10.74
C ARG A 15 8.72 13.29 10.32
N VAL A 16 9.52 14.05 11.06
CA VAL A 16 9.86 15.45 10.72
C VAL A 16 10.59 15.52 9.38
N LEU A 17 11.55 14.62 9.15
CA LEU A 17 12.29 14.52 7.89
C LEU A 17 11.36 14.19 6.71
N LEU A 18 10.42 13.25 6.90
CA LEU A 18 9.41 12.93 5.90
C LEU A 18 8.54 14.15 5.56
N THR A 19 8.06 14.89 6.56
CA THR A 19 7.25 16.09 6.32
C THR A 19 8.00 17.22 5.64
N THR A 20 9.34 17.21 5.71
CA THR A 20 10.21 18.19 5.04
C THR A 20 10.79 17.68 3.72
N GLY A 21 10.35 16.51 3.25
CA GLY A 21 10.79 15.93 1.96
C GLY A 21 12.18 15.27 1.99
N GLN A 22 12.82 15.18 3.15
CA GLN A 22 14.14 14.55 3.33
C GLN A 22 13.98 13.02 3.42
N LEU A 23 13.60 12.40 2.30
CA LEU A 23 13.17 10.99 2.26
C LEU A 23 14.29 10.01 2.64
N ALA A 24 15.53 10.25 2.22
CA ALA A 24 16.66 9.36 2.54
C ALA A 24 16.99 9.35 4.04
N ASP A 25 16.95 10.53 4.68
CA ASP A 25 17.21 10.66 6.11
C ASP A 25 16.04 10.11 6.93
N ALA A 26 14.80 10.32 6.47
CA ALA A 26 13.62 9.70 7.06
C ALA A 26 13.72 8.17 7.03
N LEU A 27 14.13 7.60 5.88
CA LEU A 27 14.34 6.17 5.71
C LEU A 27 15.37 5.63 6.69
N THR A 28 16.51 6.33 6.85
CA THR A 28 17.58 5.97 7.78
C THR A 28 17.07 5.92 9.22
N ASN A 29 16.30 6.92 9.65
CA ASN A 29 15.73 6.95 11.00
C ASN A 29 14.74 5.80 11.22
N PHE A 30 13.87 5.50 10.25
CA PHE A 30 12.95 4.36 10.40
C PHE A 30 13.67 3.00 10.35
N HIS A 31 14.81 2.90 9.68
CA HIS A 31 15.69 1.72 9.78
C HIS A 31 16.23 1.58 11.19
N SER A 32 16.81 2.63 11.76
CA SER A 32 17.31 2.63 13.14
C SER A 32 16.22 2.33 14.18
N ALA A 33 14.98 2.78 13.94
CA ALA A 33 13.84 2.45 14.79
C ALA A 33 13.51 0.94 14.76
N ILE A 34 13.63 0.30 13.60
CA ILE A 34 13.43 -1.15 13.42
C ILE A 34 14.59 -1.95 14.04
N ASP A 35 15.83 -1.49 13.88
CA ASP A 35 16.99 -2.14 14.50
C ASP A 35 16.90 -2.08 16.04
N ALA A 36 16.42 -0.96 16.57
CA ALA A 36 16.17 -0.80 18.00
C ALA A 36 14.99 -1.65 18.49
N ASP A 37 13.91 -1.78 17.70
CA ASP A 37 12.79 -2.67 17.98
C ASP A 37 12.16 -3.30 16.73
N PRO A 38 12.52 -4.56 16.41
CA PRO A 38 11.97 -5.27 15.26
C PRO A 38 10.47 -5.59 15.36
N GLN A 39 9.83 -5.34 16.50
CA GLN A 39 8.39 -5.50 16.74
C GLN A 39 7.60 -4.18 16.59
N SER A 40 8.27 -3.06 16.28
CA SER A 40 7.61 -1.78 16.09
C SER A 40 6.88 -1.72 14.75
N TYR A 41 5.60 -2.11 14.73
CA TYR A 41 4.77 -2.01 13.52
C TYR A 41 4.74 -0.58 12.96
N LEU A 42 4.77 0.43 13.83
CA LEU A 42 4.76 1.83 13.42
C LEU A 42 6.02 2.22 12.64
N ALA A 43 7.18 1.66 13.00
CA ALA A 43 8.42 1.91 12.27
C ALA A 43 8.37 1.33 10.84
N TYR A 44 7.87 0.10 10.68
CA TYR A 44 7.62 -0.49 9.36
C TYR A 44 6.60 0.33 8.55
N PHE A 45 5.48 0.75 9.17
CA PHE A 45 4.47 1.53 8.48
C PHE A 45 5.00 2.88 7.97
N ARG A 46 5.77 3.59 8.80
CA ARG A 46 6.39 4.85 8.40
C ARG A 46 7.46 4.64 7.32
N ARG A 47 8.26 3.59 7.41
CA ARG A 47 9.25 3.24 6.38
C ARG A 47 8.60 2.88 5.06
N ALA A 48 7.50 2.13 5.08
CA ALA A 48 6.67 1.86 3.91
C ALA A 48 6.18 3.16 3.26
N THR A 49 5.71 4.12 4.06
CA THR A 49 5.26 5.43 3.56
C THR A 49 6.38 6.17 2.82
N VAL A 50 7.61 6.14 3.36
CA VAL A 50 8.78 6.71 2.67
C VAL A 50 9.08 5.96 1.37
N TYR A 51 9.04 4.62 1.39
CA TYR A 51 9.24 3.83 0.18
C TYR A 51 8.21 4.14 -0.91
N LEU A 52 6.94 4.34 -0.54
CA LEU A 52 5.90 4.77 -1.49
C LEU A 52 6.20 6.15 -2.08
N ALA A 53 6.62 7.11 -1.25
CA ALA A 53 7.03 8.44 -1.72
C ALA A 53 8.25 8.39 -2.68
N MET A 54 9.10 7.38 -2.55
CA MET A 54 10.24 7.13 -3.44
C MET A 54 9.90 6.26 -4.66
N GLY A 55 8.65 5.82 -4.83
CA GLY A 55 8.25 4.89 -5.90
C GLY A 55 8.76 3.45 -5.71
N LYS A 56 9.24 3.09 -4.52
CA LYS A 56 9.79 1.76 -4.19
C LYS A 56 8.69 0.82 -3.70
N SER A 57 7.69 0.56 -4.56
CA SER A 57 6.48 -0.19 -4.22
C SER A 57 6.75 -1.60 -3.65
N LYS A 58 7.73 -2.33 -4.18
CA LYS A 58 8.08 -3.69 -3.66
C LYS A 58 8.54 -3.64 -2.20
N SER A 59 9.39 -2.69 -1.85
CA SER A 59 9.86 -2.50 -0.47
C SER A 59 8.73 -2.06 0.45
N ALA A 60 7.85 -1.18 -0.04
CA ALA A 60 6.66 -0.77 0.71
C ALA A 60 5.71 -1.95 0.99
N VAL A 61 5.42 -2.79 0.00
CA VAL A 61 4.56 -3.98 0.18
C VAL A 61 5.15 -4.95 1.21
N SER A 62 6.46 -5.15 1.22
CA SER A 62 7.13 -5.98 2.23
C SER A 62 6.93 -5.41 3.64
N ASP A 63 7.17 -4.12 3.83
CA ASP A 63 6.99 -3.47 5.13
C ASP A 63 5.52 -3.45 5.58
N LEU A 64 4.58 -3.16 4.68
CA LEU A 64 3.15 -3.19 4.97
C LEU A 64 2.67 -4.60 5.35
N SER A 65 3.21 -5.63 4.70
CA SER A 65 2.93 -7.02 5.07
C SER A 65 3.44 -7.34 6.48
N LYS A 66 4.60 -6.80 6.86
CA LYS A 66 5.11 -6.93 8.22
C LYS A 66 4.24 -6.19 9.24
N VAL A 67 3.69 -5.03 8.89
CA VAL A 67 2.70 -4.33 9.74
C VAL A 67 1.46 -5.20 9.97
N ILE A 68 0.94 -5.83 8.92
CA ILE A 68 -0.24 -6.71 9.01
C ILE A 68 0.03 -7.92 9.90
N GLU A 69 1.25 -8.48 9.85
CA GLU A 69 1.68 -9.58 10.73
C GLU A 69 1.74 -9.13 12.20
N LEU A 70 2.34 -7.97 12.47
CA LEU A 70 2.57 -7.46 13.84
C LEU A 70 1.32 -6.84 14.48
N LYS A 71 0.46 -6.19 13.68
CA LYS A 71 -0.72 -5.44 14.13
C LYS A 71 -1.88 -5.60 13.13
N PRO A 72 -2.56 -6.77 13.11
CA PRO A 72 -3.57 -7.10 12.10
C PRO A 72 -4.79 -6.15 12.06
N ASP A 73 -5.11 -5.53 13.18
CA ASP A 73 -6.21 -4.57 13.37
C ASP A 73 -5.84 -3.13 12.94
N PHE A 74 -4.56 -2.88 12.60
CA PHE A 74 -4.15 -1.61 11.98
C PHE A 74 -4.46 -1.62 10.48
N THR A 75 -5.74 -1.37 10.15
CA THR A 75 -6.30 -1.44 8.79
C THR A 75 -5.64 -0.48 7.79
N GLY A 76 -5.02 0.62 8.26
CA GLY A 76 -4.29 1.56 7.40
C GLY A 76 -3.17 0.90 6.57
N SER A 77 -2.57 -0.17 7.08
CA SER A 77 -1.56 -0.95 6.33
C SER A 77 -2.17 -1.71 5.13
N ARG A 78 -3.38 -2.27 5.30
CA ARG A 78 -4.13 -2.94 4.23
C ARG A 78 -4.62 -1.96 3.18
N VAL A 79 -5.12 -0.80 3.60
CA VAL A 79 -5.53 0.26 2.66
C VAL A 79 -4.34 0.69 1.79
N GLN A 80 -3.18 0.95 2.39
CA GLN A 80 -1.98 1.34 1.63
C GLN A 80 -1.50 0.22 0.71
N ARG A 81 -1.49 -1.04 1.16
CA ARG A 81 -1.01 -2.17 0.36
C ARG A 81 -1.98 -2.50 -0.78
N GLY A 82 -3.28 -2.46 -0.52
CA GLY A 82 -4.31 -2.60 -1.55
C GLY A 82 -4.23 -1.52 -2.62
N ASN A 83 -3.94 -0.27 -2.25
CA ASN A 83 -3.69 0.81 -3.22
C ASN A 83 -2.46 0.54 -4.10
N VAL A 84 -1.40 -0.05 -3.54
CA VAL A 84 -0.23 -0.44 -4.33
C VAL A 84 -0.60 -1.53 -5.34
N PHE A 85 -1.29 -2.58 -4.90
CA PHE A 85 -1.74 -3.66 -5.77
C PHE A 85 -2.69 -3.16 -6.86
N LEU A 86 -3.63 -2.28 -6.52
CA LEU A 86 -4.54 -1.67 -7.48
C LEU A 86 -3.78 -0.93 -8.59
N LYS A 87 -2.77 -0.13 -8.22
CA LYS A 87 -1.91 0.58 -9.19
C LYS A 87 -1.02 -0.34 -10.02
N GLN A 88 -0.74 -1.55 -9.53
CA GLN A 88 0.04 -2.57 -10.23
C GLN A 88 -0.81 -3.46 -11.14
N GLY A 89 -2.15 -3.34 -11.09
CA GLY A 89 -3.07 -4.23 -11.78
C GLY A 89 -3.34 -5.55 -11.06
N ASP A 90 -2.81 -5.71 -9.84
CA ASP A 90 -2.98 -6.89 -8.98
C ASP A 90 -4.36 -6.84 -8.28
N PHE A 91 -5.43 -6.87 -9.06
CA PHE A 91 -6.78 -6.56 -8.59
C PHE A 91 -7.32 -7.56 -7.55
N ASN A 92 -6.86 -8.82 -7.59
CA ASN A 92 -7.30 -9.83 -6.62
C ASN A 92 -6.75 -9.54 -5.22
N GLU A 93 -5.46 -9.21 -5.15
CA GLU A 93 -4.74 -8.86 -3.93
C GLU A 93 -5.29 -7.57 -3.33
N ALA A 94 -5.53 -6.55 -4.17
CA ALA A 94 -6.17 -5.30 -3.76
C ALA A 94 -7.57 -5.56 -3.16
N LYS A 95 -8.39 -6.37 -3.84
CA LYS A 95 -9.73 -6.75 -3.38
C LYS A 95 -9.69 -7.43 -2.01
N ILE A 96 -8.78 -8.38 -1.80
CA ILE A 96 -8.63 -9.08 -0.51
C ILE A 96 -8.34 -8.09 0.63
N ASP A 97 -7.42 -7.15 0.41
CA ASP A 97 -7.06 -6.16 1.42
C ASP A 97 -8.23 -5.22 1.74
N PHE A 98 -8.92 -4.68 0.73
CA PHE A 98 -10.07 -3.78 0.96
C PHE A 98 -11.26 -4.51 1.60
N GLN A 99 -11.54 -5.75 1.19
CA GLN A 99 -12.59 -6.55 1.84
C GLN A 99 -12.27 -6.82 3.31
N THR A 100 -11.01 -7.05 3.66
CA THR A 100 -10.60 -7.27 5.04
C THR A 100 -10.75 -5.99 5.89
N VAL A 101 -10.52 -4.82 5.30
CA VAL A 101 -10.81 -3.54 5.97
C VAL A 101 -12.31 -3.43 6.26
N LEU A 102 -13.17 -3.75 5.30
CA LEU A 102 -14.64 -3.72 5.45
C LEU A 102 -15.19 -4.78 6.40
N GLN A 103 -14.48 -5.89 6.60
CA GLN A 103 -14.82 -6.86 7.65
C GLN A 103 -14.60 -6.30 9.06
N SER A 104 -13.62 -5.42 9.22
CA SER A 104 -13.29 -4.78 10.51
C SER A 104 -14.13 -3.52 10.75
N ASP A 105 -14.35 -2.73 9.70
CA ASP A 105 -15.18 -1.53 9.70
C ASP A 105 -16.00 -1.48 8.41
N SER A 106 -17.23 -2.00 8.49
CA SER A 106 -18.16 -2.07 7.36
C SER A 106 -18.64 -0.69 6.87
N SER A 107 -18.42 0.36 7.66
CA SER A 107 -18.79 1.74 7.34
C SER A 107 -17.66 2.55 6.69
N ASN A 108 -16.48 1.95 6.53
CA ASN A 108 -15.32 2.61 5.95
C ASN A 108 -15.57 2.98 4.47
N SER A 109 -15.90 4.25 4.23
CA SER A 109 -16.29 4.74 2.90
C SER A 109 -15.12 4.69 1.90
N GLU A 110 -13.89 4.92 2.36
CA GLU A 110 -12.69 4.82 1.51
C GLU A 110 -12.51 3.40 1.00
N ALA A 111 -12.57 2.40 1.88
CA ALA A 111 -12.42 1.00 1.50
C ALA A 111 -13.55 0.52 0.57
N HIS A 112 -14.79 1.00 0.75
CA HIS A 112 -15.88 0.73 -0.20
C HIS A 112 -15.58 1.29 -1.59
N ASN A 113 -15.17 2.56 -1.67
CA ASN A 113 -14.85 3.20 -2.94
C ASN A 113 -13.67 2.51 -3.66
N LEU A 114 -12.64 2.15 -2.91
CA LEU A 114 -11.47 1.45 -3.43
C LEU A 114 -11.82 0.02 -3.89
N LEU A 115 -12.70 -0.68 -3.17
CA LEU A 115 -13.20 -2.00 -3.58
C LEU A 115 -14.03 -1.91 -4.86
N ASP A 116 -14.95 -0.95 -4.97
CA ASP A 116 -15.74 -0.72 -6.18
C ASP A 116 -14.84 -0.42 -7.39
N LEU A 117 -13.89 0.50 -7.22
CA LEU A 117 -12.90 0.81 -8.24
C LEU A 117 -12.13 -0.45 -8.65
N THR A 118 -11.64 -1.24 -7.69
CA THR A 118 -10.91 -2.49 -7.96
C THR A 118 -11.74 -3.47 -8.78
N ILE A 119 -13.04 -3.62 -8.48
CA ILE A 119 -13.94 -4.51 -9.21
C ILE A 119 -14.14 -4.01 -10.64
N ARG A 120 -14.41 -2.71 -10.82
CA ARG A 120 -14.57 -2.12 -12.16
C ARG A 120 -13.32 -2.28 -13.02
N MET A 121 -12.15 -2.02 -12.44
CA MET A 121 -10.87 -2.17 -13.14
C MET A 121 -10.58 -3.62 -13.50
N SER A 122 -10.85 -4.57 -12.61
CA SER A 122 -10.73 -6.00 -12.88
C SER A 122 -11.66 -6.45 -14.03
N GLN A 123 -12.89 -5.95 -14.07
CA GLN A 123 -13.84 -6.25 -15.14
C GLN A 123 -13.38 -5.69 -16.48
N LYS A 124 -12.92 -4.43 -16.52
CA LYS A 124 -12.37 -3.83 -17.75
C LYS A 124 -11.15 -4.60 -18.25
N MET A 125 -10.23 -4.99 -17.36
CA MET A 125 -9.07 -5.79 -17.71
C MET A 125 -9.48 -7.13 -18.36
N GLN A 126 -10.44 -7.83 -17.75
CA GLN A 126 -10.95 -9.09 -18.32
C GLN A 126 -11.61 -8.88 -19.68
N GLN A 127 -12.32 -7.78 -19.89
CA GLN A 127 -12.92 -7.44 -21.19
C GLN A 127 -11.83 -7.17 -22.23
N ALA A 128 -10.82 -6.37 -21.91
CA ALA A 128 -9.70 -6.09 -22.80
C ALA A 128 -8.95 -7.38 -23.19
N GLU A 129 -8.67 -8.26 -22.22
CA GLU A 129 -8.06 -9.57 -22.47
C GLU A 129 -8.93 -10.46 -23.37
N ASN A 130 -10.25 -10.47 -23.16
CA ASN A 130 -11.19 -11.23 -23.99
C ASN A 130 -11.18 -10.71 -25.44
N SER A 131 -11.26 -9.39 -25.65
CA SER A 131 -11.19 -8.79 -26.98
C SER A 131 -9.85 -9.10 -27.66
N PHE A 132 -8.75 -9.02 -26.91
CA PHE A 132 -7.42 -9.39 -27.40
C PHE A 132 -7.36 -10.86 -27.83
N ARG A 133 -7.87 -11.78 -27.00
CA ARG A 133 -7.95 -13.23 -27.31
C ARG A 133 -8.80 -13.48 -28.56
N ASN A 134 -9.84 -12.69 -28.77
CA ASN A 134 -10.72 -12.77 -29.93
C ASN A 134 -10.18 -12.04 -31.18
N LYS A 135 -8.94 -11.53 -31.13
CA LYS A 135 -8.26 -10.76 -32.20
C LYS A 135 -8.93 -9.42 -32.53
N ASP A 136 -9.82 -8.94 -31.67
CA ASP A 136 -10.36 -7.58 -31.73
C ASP A 136 -9.39 -6.63 -31.02
N HIS A 137 -8.23 -6.41 -31.65
CA HIS A 137 -7.14 -5.63 -31.07
C HIS A 137 -7.48 -4.14 -30.94
N THR A 138 -8.36 -3.61 -31.79
CA THR A 138 -8.79 -2.21 -31.73
C THR A 138 -9.59 -1.96 -30.46
N ASN A 139 -10.60 -2.78 -30.19
CA ASN A 139 -11.40 -2.70 -28.98
C ASN A 139 -10.57 -3.00 -27.72
N ALA A 140 -9.66 -3.97 -27.78
CA ALA A 140 -8.74 -4.23 -26.67
C ALA A 140 -7.89 -2.98 -26.33
N ALA A 141 -7.34 -2.29 -27.34
CA ALA A 141 -6.54 -1.08 -27.14
C ALA A 141 -7.34 0.09 -26.58
N GLU A 142 -8.60 0.25 -27.01
CA GLU A 142 -9.52 1.25 -26.46
C GLU A 142 -9.76 1.01 -24.96
N ILE A 143 -10.15 -0.22 -24.58
CA ILE A 143 -10.40 -0.57 -23.17
C ILE A 143 -9.14 -0.43 -22.33
N PHE A 144 -7.96 -0.83 -22.83
CA PHE A 144 -6.70 -0.63 -22.11
C PHE A 144 -6.38 0.85 -21.89
N SER A 145 -6.73 1.73 -22.83
CA SER A 145 -6.49 3.17 -22.67
C SER A 145 -7.35 3.74 -21.52
N GLU A 146 -8.61 3.32 -21.41
CA GLU A 146 -9.49 3.71 -20.30
C GLU A 146 -9.06 3.18 -18.92
N ILE A 147 -8.13 2.21 -18.86
CA ILE A 147 -7.58 1.66 -17.61
C ILE A 147 -6.40 2.53 -17.12
N ILE A 148 -5.73 3.25 -18.02
CA ILE A 148 -4.49 3.98 -17.73
C ILE A 148 -4.77 5.48 -17.47
N GLU A 149 -5.89 6.01 -17.96
CA GLU A 149 -6.40 7.37 -17.67
C GLU A 149 -6.96 7.52 -16.25
#